data_AF-A0A968RNZ4-F1
#
_entry.id   AF-A0A968RNZ4-F1
#
_cell.length_a   1.000
_cell.length_b   1.000
_cell.length_c   1.000
_cell.angle_alpha   90.00
_cell.angle_beta   90.00
_cell.angle_gamma   90.00
#
_symmetry.space_group_name_H-M   'P 1'
#
loop_
_entity.id
_entity.type
_entity.pdbx_description
1 polymer ?
#
loop_
_entity_poly.entity_id
_entity_poly.type
_entity_poly.pdbx_seq_one_letter_code
_entity_poly.pdbx_strand_id
1 'polypeptide(L)'
;MAGQYSATKAGGPHQITIKASNQLVIKDILFGDVWVCSGQSNMELPMERLKDAYPDIYRSAKNPMIRQFIVPKTYDFNMEKEDFSGGSWMEVSPTTIKDFSGVAYFFAAKVYESEKIPIGLVNSALGGSPAQSWISETGLKKFPGYL
;
A
#
# COMPACT_ATOMS: atom_id res chain seq x y z
N MET A 1 -18.90 20.25 -4.34
CA MET A 1 -17.82 21.08 -4.92
C MET A 1 -16.50 20.37 -4.63
N ALA A 2 -15.91 19.71 -5.62
CA ALA A 2 -14.53 19.23 -5.49
C ALA A 2 -13.62 20.46 -5.59
N GLY A 3 -13.07 20.89 -4.46
CA GLY A 3 -12.10 21.99 -4.45
C GLY A 3 -10.88 21.59 -5.27
N GLN A 4 -10.56 22.38 -6.29
CA GLN A 4 -9.38 22.16 -7.11
C GLN A 4 -8.17 22.65 -6.30
N TYR A 5 -7.53 21.74 -5.57
CA TYR A 5 -6.32 22.06 -4.81
C TYR A 5 -5.14 22.18 -5.80
N SER A 6 -4.29 23.19 -5.61
CA SER A 6 -3.03 23.28 -6.34
C SER A 6 -2.16 22.06 -6.04
N ALA A 7 -1.43 21.57 -7.04
CA ALA A 7 -0.51 20.45 -6.85
C ALA A 7 0.47 20.75 -5.71
N THR A 8 0.46 19.90 -4.68
CA THR A 8 1.38 20.01 -3.56
C THR A 8 2.70 19.39 -3.95
N LYS A 9 3.82 20.05 -3.61
CA LYS A 9 5.15 19.46 -3.80
C LYS A 9 5.27 18.18 -2.98
N ALA A 10 5.93 17.16 -3.51
CA ALA A 10 6.23 15.94 -2.77
C ALA A 10 7.00 16.25 -1.47
N GLY A 11 6.73 15.46 -0.42
CA GLY A 11 7.31 15.61 0.90
C GLY A 11 6.29 15.52 2.04
N GLY A 12 6.67 16.09 3.17
CA GLY A 12 5.91 16.10 4.42
C GLY A 12 6.80 15.86 5.63
N PRO A 13 6.22 15.60 6.82
CA PRO A 13 4.77 15.53 7.05
C PRO A 13 4.10 16.90 6.93
N HIS A 14 2.97 16.93 6.23
CA HIS A 14 2.07 18.08 6.14
C HIS A 14 0.91 17.94 7.11
N GLN A 15 0.17 19.04 7.27
CA GLN A 15 -1.07 19.09 8.03
C GLN A 15 -2.17 19.70 7.14
N ILE A 16 -3.34 19.07 7.10
CA ILE A 16 -4.55 19.63 6.51
C ILE A 16 -5.47 20.06 7.65
N THR A 17 -5.91 21.31 7.61
CA THR A 17 -6.91 21.82 8.57
C THR A 17 -8.20 22.12 7.81
N ILE A 18 -9.26 21.40 8.14
CA ILE A 18 -10.59 21.57 7.56
C ILE A 18 -11.41 22.40 8.54
N LYS A 19 -11.91 23.56 8.10
CA LYS A 19 -12.72 24.47 8.91
C LYS A 19 -14.13 24.59 8.32
N ALA A 20 -15.12 24.34 9.15
CA ALA A 20 -16.55 24.53 8.88
C ALA A 20 -17.22 25.09 10.15
N SER A 21 -18.34 24.51 10.58
CA SER A 21 -18.92 24.78 11.92
C SER A 21 -18.02 24.25 13.06
N ASN A 22 -17.12 23.31 12.77
CA ASN A 22 -16.05 22.83 13.64
C ASN A 22 -14.68 22.91 12.93
N GLN A 23 -13.61 22.56 13.64
CA GLN A 23 -12.27 22.44 13.08
C GLN A 23 -11.77 21.01 13.22
N LEU A 24 -11.38 20.40 12.09
CA LEU A 24 -10.70 19.11 12.04
C LEU A 24 -9.25 19.32 11.57
N VAL A 25 -8.30 18.69 12.25
CA VAL A 25 -6.88 18.77 11.92
C VAL A 25 -6.37 17.36 11.63
N ILE A 26 -5.99 17.11 10.37
CA ILE A 26 -5.34 15.88 9.92
C ILE A 26 -3.84 16.16 9.85
N LYS A 27 -3.06 15.41 10.61
CA LYS A 27 -1.59 15.54 10.68
C LYS A 27 -0.95 14.34 9.98
N ASP A 28 0.37 14.44 9.79
CA ASP A 28 1.19 13.34 9.29
C ASP A 28 0.82 12.89 7.86
N ILE A 29 0.67 13.86 6.97
CA ILE A 29 0.30 13.66 5.57
C ILE A 29 1.55 13.72 4.70
N LEU A 30 1.77 12.71 3.87
CA LEU A 30 2.83 12.70 2.87
C LEU A 30 2.24 12.86 1.47
N PHE A 31 2.89 13.66 0.62
CA PHE A 31 2.64 13.69 -0.81
C PHE A 31 3.82 13.03 -1.51
N GLY A 32 3.55 12.06 -2.38
CA GLY A 32 4.60 11.30 -3.06
C GLY A 32 4.02 10.25 -3.99
N ASP A 33 4.85 9.31 -4.40
CA ASP A 33 4.49 8.30 -5.39
C ASP A 33 3.76 7.13 -4.71
N VAL A 34 2.70 6.66 -5.35
CA VAL A 34 1.89 5.53 -4.86
C VAL A 34 2.01 4.35 -5.83
N TRP A 35 2.40 3.20 -5.29
CA TRP A 35 2.60 1.96 -6.03
C TRP A 35 1.61 0.89 -5.57
N VAL A 36 0.93 0.27 -6.52
CA VAL A 36 0.04 -0.87 -6.25
C VAL A 36 0.83 -2.15 -6.33
N CYS A 37 0.88 -2.90 -5.23
CA CYS A 37 1.57 -4.17 -5.10
C CYS A 37 0.54 -5.30 -5.16
N SER A 38 0.33 -5.86 -6.35
CA SER A 38 -0.66 -6.90 -6.62
C SER A 38 -0.01 -8.22 -7.05
N GLY A 39 -0.80 -9.30 -7.05
CA GLY A 39 -0.38 -10.65 -7.40
C GLY A 39 -0.63 -11.63 -6.25
N GLN A 40 0.21 -12.67 -6.19
CA GLN A 40 0.03 -13.79 -5.26
C GLN A 40 1.10 -13.82 -4.15
N SER A 41 1.33 -15.00 -3.58
CA SER A 41 2.14 -15.24 -2.37
C SER A 41 3.57 -14.66 -2.41
N ASN A 42 4.19 -14.57 -3.58
CA ASN A 42 5.53 -13.99 -3.71
C ASN A 42 5.54 -12.46 -3.56
N MET A 43 4.48 -11.77 -4.01
CA MET A 43 4.30 -10.34 -3.74
C MET A 43 3.81 -10.13 -2.31
N GLU A 44 2.98 -11.04 -1.79
CA GLU A 44 2.49 -10.97 -0.41
C GLU A 44 3.58 -11.25 0.64
N LEU A 45 4.65 -11.95 0.26
CA LEU A 45 5.67 -12.51 1.16
C LEU A 45 6.14 -11.47 2.21
N PRO A 46 5.81 -11.65 3.50
CA PRO A 46 6.14 -10.67 4.52
C PRO A 46 7.63 -10.71 4.89
N MET A 47 8.19 -9.57 5.28
CA MET A 47 9.56 -9.46 5.80
C MET A 47 9.80 -10.32 7.05
N GLU A 48 8.76 -10.66 7.82
CA GLU A 48 8.83 -11.67 8.89
C GLU A 48 9.47 -12.98 8.41
N ARG A 49 9.11 -13.44 7.19
CA ARG A 49 9.65 -14.67 6.59
C ARG A 49 11.06 -14.50 6.02
N LEU A 50 11.56 -13.27 6.00
CA LEU A 50 12.88 -12.91 5.48
C LEU A 50 13.85 -12.50 6.60
N LYS A 51 13.44 -12.54 7.86
CA LYS A 51 14.23 -12.07 9.02
C LYS A 51 15.59 -12.76 9.17
N ASP A 52 15.70 -14.03 8.80
CA ASP A 52 16.96 -14.77 8.93
C ASP A 52 17.92 -14.44 7.77
N ALA A 53 17.38 -14.12 6.59
CA ALA A 53 18.16 -13.70 5.44
C ALA A 53 18.60 -12.23 5.51
N TYR A 54 17.79 -11.36 6.14
CA TYR A 54 18.05 -9.93 6.27
C TYR A 54 17.88 -9.45 7.72
N PRO A 55 18.69 -9.98 8.67
CA PRO A 55 18.49 -9.76 10.10
C PRO A 55 18.70 -8.31 10.53
N ASP A 56 19.61 -7.58 9.89
CA ASP A 56 19.87 -6.18 10.24
C ASP A 56 18.72 -5.28 9.81
N ILE A 57 18.26 -5.42 8.57
CA ILE A 57 17.08 -4.71 8.06
C ILE A 57 15.86 -5.00 8.94
N TYR A 58 15.62 -6.27 9.25
CA TYR A 58 14.49 -6.67 10.08
C TYR A 58 14.52 -6.02 11.48
N ARG A 59 15.70 -5.80 12.07
CA ARG A 59 15.85 -5.21 13.40
C ARG A 59 15.90 -3.69 13.41
N SER A 60 16.39 -3.05 12.34
CA SER A 60 16.74 -1.62 12.37
C SER A 60 16.11 -0.77 11.27
N ALA A 61 15.35 -1.35 10.34
CA ALA A 61 14.72 -0.58 9.27
C ALA A 61 13.81 0.51 9.85
N LYS A 62 14.11 1.76 9.52
CA LYS A 62 13.32 2.93 9.91
C LYS A 62 13.36 3.95 8.79
N ASN A 63 12.21 4.19 8.16
CA ASN A 63 12.06 5.23 7.17
C ASN A 63 10.59 5.71 7.14
N PRO A 64 10.26 6.82 7.84
CA PRO A 64 8.89 7.32 7.91
C PRO A 64 8.33 7.78 6.56
N MET A 65 9.20 7.96 5.55
CA MET A 65 8.84 8.38 4.20
C MET A 65 8.39 7.21 3.31
N ILE A 66 8.53 5.97 3.76
CA ILE A 66 7.98 4.79 3.10
C ILE A 66 6.84 4.25 3.96
N ARG A 67 5.65 4.14 3.38
CA ARG A 67 4.45 3.65 4.08
C ARG A 67 3.78 2.54 3.29
N GLN A 68 3.19 1.58 3.99
CA GLN A 68 2.38 0.53 3.39
C GLN A 68 0.96 0.58 3.96
N PHE A 69 -0.02 0.48 3.07
CA PHE A 69 -1.41 0.15 3.39
C PHE A 69 -1.66 -1.29 2.93
N ILE A 70 -2.07 -2.16 3.85
CA ILE A 70 -2.47 -3.53 3.50
C ILE A 70 -3.97 -3.55 3.27
N VAL A 71 -4.39 -3.91 2.07
CA VAL A 71 -5.80 -4.05 1.73
C VAL A 71 -6.40 -5.22 2.53
N PRO A 72 -7.53 -5.04 3.23
CA PRO A 72 -8.22 -6.14 3.90
C PRO A 72 -8.59 -7.24 2.91
N LYS A 73 -8.29 -8.49 3.26
CA LYS A 73 -8.58 -9.67 2.43
C LYS A 73 -10.04 -10.08 2.57
N THR A 74 -10.92 -9.35 1.89
CA THR A 74 -12.35 -9.61 1.84
C THR A 74 -12.76 -10.01 0.43
N TYR A 75 -13.67 -10.98 0.31
CA TYR A 75 -14.18 -11.45 -0.97
C TYR A 75 -15.65 -11.05 -1.12
N ASP A 76 -15.98 -10.41 -2.23
CA ASP A 76 -17.35 -10.19 -2.68
C ASP A 76 -17.39 -10.45 -4.19
N PHE A 77 -18.07 -11.53 -4.58
CA PHE A 77 -18.18 -11.93 -5.98
C PHE A 77 -19.44 -11.36 -6.65
N ASN A 78 -20.29 -10.65 -5.90
CA ASN A 78 -21.54 -10.09 -6.40
C ASN A 78 -21.43 -8.61 -6.73
N MET A 79 -20.57 -7.87 -6.01
CA MET A 79 -20.42 -6.44 -6.21
C MET A 79 -18.98 -5.95 -5.96
N GLU A 80 -18.59 -4.96 -6.76
CA GLU A 80 -17.41 -4.15 -6.49
C GLU A 80 -17.64 -3.32 -5.21
N LYS A 81 -16.59 -3.16 -4.40
CA LYS A 81 -16.62 -2.29 -3.23
C LYS A 81 -16.07 -0.92 -3.60
N GLU A 82 -16.75 0.13 -3.14
CA GLU A 82 -16.30 1.52 -3.33
C GLU A 82 -15.22 1.94 -2.32
N ASP A 83 -15.08 1.19 -1.21
CA ASP A 83 -14.11 1.46 -0.15
C ASP A 83 -13.68 0.16 0.56
N PHE A 84 -12.59 0.23 1.32
CA PHE A 84 -12.08 -0.86 2.13
C PHE A 84 -12.83 -0.94 3.47
N SER A 85 -12.97 -2.15 4.02
CA SER A 85 -13.59 -2.37 5.34
C SER A 85 -12.77 -1.83 6.52
N GLY A 86 -11.55 -1.37 6.26
CA GLY A 86 -10.63 -0.80 7.22
C GLY A 86 -9.20 -0.78 6.68
N GLY A 87 -8.23 -0.68 7.59
CA GLY A 87 -6.81 -0.59 7.28
C GLY A 87 -6.22 0.76 7.69
N SER A 88 -4.89 0.84 7.66
CA SER A 88 -4.18 2.09 7.94
C SER A 88 -2.83 2.10 7.23
N TRP A 89 -2.33 3.30 6.98
CA TRP A 89 -0.97 3.49 6.50
C TRP A 89 0.01 3.28 7.66
N MET A 90 0.92 2.34 7.50
CA MET A 90 1.99 2.05 8.44
C MET A 90 3.31 2.50 7.86
N GLU A 91 4.07 3.29 8.60
CA GLU A 91 5.44 3.64 8.21
C GLU A 91 6.42 2.48 8.39
N VAL A 92 7.55 2.50 7.69
CA VAL A 92 8.65 1.58 7.96
C VAL A 92 9.28 1.91 9.31
N SER A 93 9.21 0.96 10.24
CA SER A 93 9.85 1.00 11.54
C SER A 93 10.25 -0.41 11.99
N PRO A 94 11.11 -0.56 13.01
CA PRO A 94 11.48 -1.88 13.55
C PRO A 94 10.29 -2.72 14.02
N THR A 95 9.16 -2.10 14.36
CA THR A 95 7.97 -2.82 14.87
C THR A 95 6.97 -3.19 13.77
N THR A 96 6.95 -2.44 12.67
CA THR A 96 6.01 -2.60 11.55
C THR A 96 6.61 -3.33 10.36
N ILE A 97 7.95 -3.32 10.20
CA ILE A 97 8.63 -3.88 9.03
C ILE A 97 8.25 -5.34 8.78
N LYS A 98 8.01 -6.13 9.82
CA LYS A 98 7.61 -7.54 9.74
C LYS A 98 6.38 -7.78 8.83
N ASP A 99 5.47 -6.81 8.76
CA ASP A 99 4.21 -6.89 8.02
C ASP A 99 4.33 -6.32 6.59
N PHE A 100 5.49 -5.75 6.22
CA PHE A 100 5.73 -5.28 4.86
C PHE A 100 5.96 -6.45 3.92
N SER A 101 5.46 -6.33 2.69
CA SER A 101 5.90 -7.20 1.60
C SER A 101 7.40 -7.00 1.38
N GLY A 102 8.16 -8.10 1.32
CA GLY A 102 9.60 -8.05 1.10
C GLY A 102 9.94 -7.42 -0.25
N VAL A 103 9.31 -7.88 -1.33
CA VAL A 103 9.52 -7.33 -2.67
C VAL A 103 9.18 -5.85 -2.71
N ALA A 104 8.02 -5.46 -2.18
CA ALA A 104 7.58 -4.07 -2.18
C ALA A 104 8.49 -3.17 -1.33
N TYR A 105 8.94 -3.64 -0.17
CA TYR A 105 9.85 -2.92 0.71
C TYR A 105 11.20 -2.65 0.03
N PHE A 106 11.85 -3.68 -0.52
CA PHE A 106 13.15 -3.52 -1.17
C PHE A 106 13.06 -2.60 -2.40
N PHE A 107 11.98 -2.72 -3.18
CA PHE A 107 11.70 -1.80 -4.28
C PHE A 107 11.57 -0.35 -3.79
N ALA A 108 10.71 -0.10 -2.79
CA ALA A 108 10.51 1.25 -2.26
C ALA A 108 11.78 1.81 -1.65
N ALA A 109 12.53 1.02 -0.89
CA ALA A 109 13.80 1.44 -0.32
C ALA A 109 14.78 1.90 -1.40
N LYS A 110 14.85 1.16 -2.52
CA LYS A 110 15.73 1.50 -3.64
C LYS A 110 15.30 2.75 -4.39
N VAL A 111 14.01 2.90 -4.69
CA VAL A 111 13.47 4.09 -5.37
C VAL A 111 13.61 5.33 -4.48
N TYR A 112 13.31 5.22 -3.19
CA TYR A 112 13.48 6.33 -2.25
C TYR A 112 14.95 6.76 -2.13
N GLU A 113 15.89 5.82 -2.24
CA GLU A 113 17.32 6.12 -2.21
C GLU A 113 17.72 7.13 -3.29
N SER A 114 17.21 6.99 -4.52
CA SER A 114 17.51 7.89 -5.64
C SER A 114 16.63 9.14 -5.66
N GLU A 115 15.31 8.98 -5.53
CA GLU A 115 14.36 10.06 -5.81
C GLU A 115 14.12 10.98 -4.60
N LYS A 116 14.27 10.44 -3.38
CA LYS A 116 13.91 11.13 -2.12
C LYS A 116 12.46 11.61 -2.07
N ILE A 117 11.58 11.06 -2.91
CA ILE A 117 10.14 11.29 -2.92
C ILE A 117 9.47 10.27 -1.99
N PRO A 118 8.53 10.66 -1.11
CA PRO A 118 7.83 9.70 -0.23
C PRO A 118 7.14 8.60 -1.05
N ILE A 119 7.11 7.37 -0.54
CA ILE A 119 6.55 6.21 -1.25
C ILE A 119 5.41 5.60 -0.45
N GLY A 120 4.24 5.52 -1.06
CA GLY A 120 3.10 4.76 -0.58
C GLY A 120 2.98 3.42 -1.31
N LEU A 121 2.92 2.33 -0.57
CA LEU A 121 2.69 0.98 -1.08
C LEU A 121 1.26 0.56 -0.74
N VAL A 122 0.41 0.34 -1.74
CA VAL A 122 -0.90 -0.29 -1.56
C VAL A 122 -0.72 -1.78 -1.82
N ASN A 123 -0.59 -2.57 -0.77
CA ASN A 123 -0.42 -4.01 -0.89
C ASN A 123 -1.80 -4.69 -0.95
N SER A 124 -2.14 -5.14 -2.15
CA SER A 124 -3.36 -5.88 -2.45
C SER A 124 -3.08 -7.34 -2.81
N ALA A 125 -1.86 -7.84 -2.61
CA ALA A 125 -1.51 -9.20 -3.01
C ALA A 125 -2.22 -10.25 -2.14
N LEU A 126 -2.57 -11.38 -2.77
CA LEU A 126 -3.30 -12.46 -2.12
C LEU A 126 -2.72 -13.82 -2.49
N GLY A 127 -2.07 -14.49 -1.53
CA GLY A 127 -1.52 -15.82 -1.71
C GLY A 127 -2.55 -16.86 -2.15
N GLY A 128 -2.18 -17.67 -3.14
CA GLY A 128 -3.02 -18.74 -3.67
C GLY A 128 -4.13 -18.29 -4.61
N SER A 129 -4.29 -16.98 -4.87
CA SER A 129 -5.24 -16.50 -5.87
C SER A 129 -4.76 -16.90 -7.28
N PRO A 130 -5.58 -17.59 -8.08
CA PRO A 130 -5.24 -17.88 -9.46
C PRO A 130 -5.47 -16.64 -10.35
N ALA A 131 -4.89 -16.63 -11.55
CA ALA A 131 -4.92 -15.46 -12.42
C ALA A 131 -6.35 -15.01 -12.78
N GLN A 132 -7.29 -15.95 -12.97
CA GLN A 132 -8.68 -15.64 -13.29
C GLN A 132 -9.39 -14.82 -12.20
N SER A 133 -8.96 -14.92 -10.94
CA SER A 133 -9.54 -14.13 -9.84
C SER A 133 -9.20 -12.63 -9.94
N TRP A 134 -8.27 -12.25 -10.82
CA TRP A 134 -7.86 -10.85 -11.06
C TRP A 134 -8.39 -10.28 -12.37
N ILE A 135 -9.23 -11.04 -13.08
CA ILE A 135 -9.82 -10.64 -14.36
C ILE A 135 -11.29 -10.32 -14.12
N SER A 136 -11.79 -9.22 -14.69
CA SER A 136 -13.21 -8.90 -14.61
C SER A 136 -14.07 -9.99 -15.25
N GLU A 137 -15.32 -10.13 -14.82
CA GLU A 137 -16.27 -11.10 -15.41
C GLU A 137 -16.35 -10.96 -16.94
N THR A 138 -16.40 -9.72 -17.44
CA THR A 138 -16.38 -9.41 -18.87
C THR A 138 -15.11 -9.90 -19.57
N GLY A 139 -13.95 -9.83 -18.90
CA GLY A 139 -12.70 -10.38 -19.41
C GLY A 139 -12.70 -11.91 -19.45
N LEU A 140 -13.28 -12.55 -18.43
CA LEU A 140 -13.39 -14.01 -18.33
C LEU A 140 -14.37 -14.62 -19.33
N LYS A 141 -15.35 -13.87 -19.84
CA LYS A 141 -16.27 -14.34 -20.90
C LYS A 141 -15.56 -14.85 -22.16
N LYS A 142 -14.30 -14.46 -22.39
CA LYS A 142 -13.46 -14.99 -23.48
C LYS A 142 -12.88 -16.38 -23.20
N PHE A 143 -12.97 -16.85 -21.96
CA PHE A 143 -12.40 -18.11 -21.48
C PHE A 143 -13.43 -18.90 -20.65
N PRO A 144 -14.45 -19.50 -21.30
CA PRO A 144 -15.62 -20.06 -20.61
C PRO A 144 -15.34 -21.22 -19.64
N GLY A 145 -14.15 -21.84 -19.69
CA GLY A 145 -13.74 -22.84 -18.70
C GLY A 145 -13.31 -22.26 -17.34
N TYR A 146 -13.25 -20.93 -17.20
CA TYR A 146 -12.88 -20.22 -15.97
C TYR A 146 -13.97 -19.27 -15.46
N LEU A 147 -15.16 -19.28 -16.10
CA LEU A 147 -16.37 -18.61 -15.59
C LEU A 147 -17.08 -19.48 -14.55
#